data_AF-U1MYR3-F1
#
_entry.id   AF-U1MYR3-F1
#
_cell.length_a   1.000
_cell.length_b   1.000
_cell.length_c   1.000
_cell.angle_alpha   90.00
_cell.angle_beta   90.00
_cell.angle_gamma   90.00
#
_symmetry.space_group_name_H-M   'P 1'
#
loop_
_entity.id
_entity.type
_entity.pdbx_description
1 polymer ?
#
loop_
_entity_poly.entity_id
_entity_poly.type
_entity_poly.pdbx_seq_one_letter_code
_entity_poly.pdbx_strand_id
1 'polypeptide(L)'
;MLFQKIQSALISLFIIPVVLPFLFPEALGLSYGPSVAIYLLYAIPIVFIYGTFTSLLSEYISQKTPFRSKRMTSLVFHLIAGWLFVLPYGLMFDPSIFETGVLNFASLLGICSALVFYTVDQLLGHHFNTL
;
A
#
# COMPACT_ATOMS: atom_id res chain seq x y z
N MET A 1 -10.36 8.24 -13.94
CA MET A 1 -9.96 8.17 -12.51
C MET A 1 -10.18 6.77 -11.95
N LEU A 2 -11.41 6.30 -11.68
CA LEU A 2 -11.62 4.96 -11.08
C LEU A 2 -10.96 3.82 -11.88
N PHE A 3 -11.07 3.83 -13.20
CA PHE A 3 -10.42 2.85 -14.08
C PHE A 3 -8.89 2.81 -13.90
N GLN A 4 -8.24 3.97 -13.83
CA GLN A 4 -6.80 4.11 -13.58
C GLN A 4 -6.42 3.60 -12.18
N LYS A 5 -7.26 3.82 -11.16
CA LYS A 5 -7.03 3.27 -9.81
C LYS A 5 -7.14 1.74 -9.78
N ILE A 6 -8.12 1.16 -10.48
CA ILE A 6 -8.26 -0.29 -10.62
C ILE A 6 -7.04 -0.89 -11.32
N GLN A 7 -6.55 -0.25 -12.39
CA GLN A 7 -5.33 -0.69 -13.06
C GLN A 7 -4.09 -0.58 -12.16
N SER A 8 -4.01 0.48 -11.35
CA SER A 8 -2.92 0.65 -10.37
C SER A 8 -2.95 -0.46 -9.32
N ALA A 9 -4.13 -0.82 -8.84
CA ALA A 9 -4.33 -1.95 -7.93
C ALA A 9 -3.92 -3.29 -8.57
N LEU A 10 -4.37 -3.56 -9.81
CA LEU A 10 -4.01 -4.76 -10.55
C LEU A 10 -2.50 -4.90 -10.75
N ILE A 11 -1.81 -3.83 -11.15
CA ILE A 11 -0.36 -3.86 -11.35
C ILE A 11 0.37 -4.00 -10.01
N SER A 12 -0.06 -3.26 -8.98
CA SER A 12 0.54 -3.35 -7.64
C SER A 12 0.39 -4.75 -7.04
N LEU A 13 -0.66 -5.50 -7.39
CA LEU A 13 -0.87 -6.88 -6.97
C LEU A 13 0.17 -7.86 -7.50
N PHE A 14 0.82 -7.56 -8.62
CA PHE A 14 1.94 -8.38 -9.10
C PHE A 14 3.26 -7.93 -8.48
N ILE A 15 3.41 -6.63 -8.19
CA ILE A 15 4.67 -6.08 -7.70
C ILE A 15 4.84 -6.31 -6.20
N ILE A 16 3.83 -5.99 -5.38
CA ILE A 16 3.90 -6.07 -3.92
C ILE A 16 4.30 -7.48 -3.45
N PRO A 17 3.65 -8.57 -3.90
CA PRO A 17 4.00 -9.92 -3.44
C PRO A 17 5.37 -10.41 -3.88
N VAL A 18 5.94 -9.81 -4.93
CA VAL A 18 7.30 -10.10 -5.39
C VAL A 18 8.32 -9.29 -4.58
N VAL A 19 8.03 -8.02 -4.30
CA VAL A 19 8.95 -7.11 -3.59
C VAL A 19 9.04 -7.43 -2.10
N LEU A 20 7.92 -7.72 -1.42
CA LEU A 20 7.91 -7.88 0.03
C LEU A 20 8.78 -9.04 0.54
N PRO A 21 8.78 -10.25 -0.07
CA PRO A 21 9.71 -11.31 0.33
C PRO A 21 11.19 -10.96 0.16
N PHE A 22 11.55 -10.06 -0.76
CA PHE A 22 12.95 -9.59 -0.85
C PHE A 22 13.31 -8.65 0.29
N LEU A 23 12.39 -7.79 0.70
CA LEU A 23 12.60 -6.85 1.80
C LEU A 23 12.54 -7.54 3.18
N PHE A 24 11.74 -8.59 3.28
CA PHE A 24 11.45 -9.31 4.53
C PHE A 24 11.56 -10.83 4.34
N PRO A 25 12.76 -11.37 4.04
CA PRO A 25 12.94 -12.77 3.63
C PRO A 25 12.55 -13.80 4.70
N GLU A 26 12.68 -13.45 5.98
CA GLU A 26 12.41 -14.37 7.10
C GLU A 26 11.01 -14.19 7.72
N ALA A 27 10.20 -13.26 7.21
CA ALA A 27 8.92 -12.88 7.81
C ALA A 27 7.92 -14.03 7.97
N LEU A 28 7.89 -14.95 7.00
CA LEU A 28 6.96 -16.06 6.98
C LEU A 28 7.61 -17.40 7.36
N GLY A 29 8.94 -17.42 7.56
CA GLY A 29 9.70 -18.67 7.74
C GLY A 29 9.61 -19.63 6.55
N LEU A 30 9.25 -19.13 5.36
CA LEU A 30 9.08 -19.89 4.12
C LEU A 30 10.15 -19.49 3.09
N SER A 31 10.42 -20.39 2.14
CA SER A 31 11.23 -20.04 0.97
C SER A 31 10.53 -18.99 0.10
N TYR A 32 11.32 -18.27 -0.71
CA TYR A 32 10.85 -17.11 -1.48
C TYR A 32 9.58 -17.38 -2.31
N GLY A 33 9.54 -18.47 -3.08
CA GLY A 33 8.40 -18.80 -3.95
C GLY A 33 7.06 -18.95 -3.20
N PRO A 34 6.98 -19.82 -2.18
CA PRO A 34 5.82 -19.90 -1.29
C PRO A 34 5.47 -18.58 -0.61
N SER A 35 6.46 -17.78 -0.18
CA SER A 35 6.22 -16.45 0.39
C SER A 35 5.49 -15.53 -0.60
N VAL A 36 5.90 -15.49 -1.88
CA VAL A 36 5.21 -14.71 -2.92
C VAL A 36 3.74 -15.11 -3.03
N ALA A 37 3.44 -16.40 -3.01
CA ALA A 37 2.05 -16.88 -3.12
C ALA A 37 1.19 -16.46 -1.91
N ILE A 38 1.75 -16.52 -0.70
CA ILE A 38 1.07 -16.08 0.52
C ILE A 38 0.83 -14.57 0.50
N TYR A 39 1.86 -13.77 0.18
CA TYR A 39 1.69 -12.32 0.05
C TYR A 39 0.68 -11.94 -1.02
N LEU A 40 0.61 -12.67 -2.13
CA LEU A 40 -0.39 -12.43 -3.17
C LEU A 40 -1.82 -12.62 -2.64
N LEU A 41 -2.06 -13.72 -1.91
CA LEU A 41 -3.37 -14.00 -1.32
C LEU A 41 -3.83 -12.87 -0.39
N TYR A 42 -2.94 -12.39 0.49
CA TYR A 42 -3.25 -11.30 1.42
C TYR A 42 -3.29 -9.93 0.73
N ALA A 43 -2.48 -9.70 -0.30
CA ALA A 43 -2.43 -8.43 -1.01
C ALA A 43 -3.74 -8.14 -1.74
N ILE A 44 -4.47 -9.15 -2.25
CA ILE A 44 -5.73 -8.94 -3.00
C ILE A 44 -6.73 -8.07 -2.23
N PRO A 45 -7.25 -8.49 -1.06
CA PRO A 45 -8.23 -7.68 -0.34
C PRO A 45 -7.64 -6.35 0.14
N ILE A 46 -6.37 -6.33 0.56
CA ILE A 46 -5.72 -5.13 1.08
C ILE A 46 -5.57 -4.07 -0.01
N VAL A 47 -5.01 -4.43 -1.16
CA VAL A 47 -4.74 -3.50 -2.27
C VAL A 47 -6.05 -3.00 -2.88
N PHE A 48 -7.02 -3.88 -3.14
CA PHE A 48 -8.26 -3.46 -3.77
C PHE A 48 -9.14 -2.61 -2.87
N ILE A 49 -9.28 -2.96 -1.60
CA ILE A 49 -10.14 -2.24 -0.69
C ILE A 49 -9.39 -1.04 -0.13
N TYR A 50 -8.31 -1.31 0.60
CA TYR A 50 -7.61 -0.28 1.35
C TYR A 50 -6.73 0.61 0.47
N GLY A 51 -5.97 0.02 -0.46
CA GLY A 51 -5.09 0.75 -1.38
C GLY A 51 -5.88 1.68 -2.31
N THR A 52 -6.87 1.15 -3.03
CA THR A 52 -7.71 1.93 -3.96
C THR A 52 -8.46 3.05 -3.23
N PHE A 53 -9.08 2.76 -2.08
CA PHE A 53 -9.81 3.76 -1.30
C PHE A 53 -8.88 4.88 -0.81
N THR A 54 -7.74 4.52 -0.23
CA THR A 54 -6.69 5.46 0.18
C THR A 54 -6.26 6.35 -0.97
N SER A 55 -6.04 5.79 -2.16
CA SER A 55 -5.60 6.57 -3.32
C SER A 55 -6.64 7.59 -3.75
N LEU A 56 -7.91 7.19 -3.86
CA LEU A 56 -9.04 8.09 -4.16
C LEU A 56 -9.15 9.21 -3.12
N LEU A 57 -9.04 8.86 -1.84
CA LEU A 57 -9.10 9.82 -0.74
C LEU A 57 -7.90 10.79 -0.76
N SER A 58 -6.69 10.27 -0.99
CA SER A 58 -5.47 11.09 -1.08
C SER A 58 -5.56 12.11 -2.20
N GLU A 59 -6.13 11.71 -3.35
CA GLU A 59 -6.29 12.57 -4.50
C GLU A 59 -7.30 13.67 -4.19
N TYR A 60 -8.46 13.31 -3.64
CA TYR A 60 -9.47 14.27 -3.20
C TYR A 60 -8.89 15.30 -2.22
N ILE A 61 -8.18 14.86 -1.18
CA ILE A 61 -7.60 15.77 -0.18
C ILE A 61 -6.48 16.62 -0.80
N SER A 62 -5.64 16.04 -1.67
CA SER A 62 -4.55 16.77 -2.33
C SER A 62 -5.05 17.92 -3.21
N GLN A 63 -6.26 17.82 -3.75
CA GLN A 63 -6.90 18.88 -4.52
C GLN A 63 -7.44 20.02 -3.63
N LYS A 64 -7.79 19.71 -2.37
CA LYS A 64 -8.36 20.66 -1.40
C LYS A 64 -7.30 21.33 -0.51
N THR A 65 -6.09 20.81 -0.48
CA THR A 65 -5.03 21.31 0.41
C THR A 65 -4.22 22.43 -0.26
N PRO A 66 -3.81 23.46 0.50
CA PRO A 66 -3.00 24.58 -0.02
C PRO A 66 -1.52 24.23 -0.20
N PHE A 67 -1.14 22.96 -0.04
CA PHE A 67 0.26 22.53 -0.13
C PHE A 67 0.80 22.73 -1.54
N ARG A 68 2.02 23.26 -1.64
CA ARG A 68 2.69 23.57 -2.92
C ARG A 68 2.87 22.35 -3.84
N SER A 69 2.94 21.13 -3.29
CA SER A 69 3.16 19.90 -4.07
C SER A 69 2.07 18.86 -3.81
N LYS A 70 1.10 18.77 -4.71
CA LYS A 70 0.04 17.74 -4.70
C LYS A 70 0.61 16.32 -4.64
N ARG A 71 1.74 16.08 -5.32
CA ARG A 71 2.44 14.78 -5.32
C ARG A 71 2.98 14.42 -3.95
N MET A 72 3.60 15.37 -3.26
CA MET A 72 4.12 15.16 -1.90
C MET A 72 2.96 14.90 -0.92
N THR A 73 1.89 15.68 -1.02
CA THR A 73 0.70 15.47 -0.19
C THR A 73 0.10 14.08 -0.41
N SER A 74 -0.08 13.66 -1.66
CA SER A 74 -0.57 12.31 -1.97
C SER A 74 0.35 11.21 -1.45
N LEU A 75 1.68 11.37 -1.57
CA LEU A 75 2.66 10.43 -1.01
C LEU A 75 2.49 10.30 0.50
N VAL A 76 2.45 11.43 1.22
CA VAL A 76 2.31 11.45 2.67
C VAL A 76 1.02 10.76 3.09
N PHE A 77 -0.10 10.98 2.40
CA PHE A 77 -1.35 10.28 2.68
C PHE A 77 -1.26 8.77 2.46
N HIS A 78 -0.60 8.31 1.39
CA HIS A 78 -0.37 6.88 1.18
C HIS A 78 0.49 6.29 2.30
N LEU A 79 1.57 6.97 2.70
CA LEU A 79 2.43 6.52 3.78
C LEU A 79 1.69 6.45 5.12
N ILE A 80 0.91 7.48 5.45
CA ILE A 80 0.09 7.51 6.67
C ILE A 80 -0.94 6.39 6.64
N ALA A 81 -1.66 6.20 5.55
CA ALA A 81 -2.64 5.13 5.42
C ALA A 81 -1.97 3.75 5.48
N GLY A 82 -0.89 3.54 4.74
CA GLY A 82 -0.10 2.30 4.79
C GLY A 82 0.35 1.98 6.21
N TRP A 83 0.83 2.97 6.95
CA TRP A 83 1.17 2.82 8.36
C TRP A 83 -0.06 2.54 9.24
N LEU A 84 -1.14 3.29 9.07
CA LEU A 84 -2.40 3.14 9.82
C LEU A 84 -3.12 1.82 9.54
N PHE A 85 -2.78 1.10 8.45
CA PHE A 85 -3.33 -0.23 8.17
C PHE A 85 -3.09 -1.22 9.33
N VAL A 86 -2.05 -1.00 10.13
CA VAL A 86 -1.80 -1.78 11.35
C VAL A 86 -2.95 -1.71 12.34
N LEU A 87 -3.71 -0.61 12.39
CA LEU A 87 -4.81 -0.43 13.33
C LEU A 87 -5.97 -1.40 13.06
N PRO A 88 -6.63 -1.40 11.88
CA PRO A 88 -7.71 -2.35 11.62
C PRO A 88 -7.20 -3.79 11.65
N TYR A 89 -5.98 -4.06 11.15
CA TYR A 89 -5.42 -5.41 11.20
C TYR A 89 -5.23 -5.90 12.65
N GLY A 90 -4.57 -5.11 13.50
CA GLY A 90 -4.31 -5.49 14.88
C GLY A 90 -5.57 -5.59 15.73
N LEU A 91 -6.51 -4.67 15.55
CA LEU A 91 -7.76 -4.70 16.30
C LEU A 91 -8.65 -5.91 15.94
N MET A 92 -8.57 -6.41 14.70
CA MET A 92 -9.46 -7.48 14.23
C MET A 92 -8.82 -8.87 14.23
N PHE A 93 -7.51 -8.98 14.00
CA PHE A 93 -6.86 -10.26 13.75
C PHE A 93 -5.75 -10.59 14.74
N ASP A 94 -4.95 -9.60 15.15
CA ASP A 94 -3.80 -9.83 16.02
C ASP A 94 -3.49 -8.62 16.93
N PRO A 95 -4.12 -8.52 18.11
CA PRO A 95 -3.88 -7.41 19.03
C PRO A 95 -2.45 -7.35 19.59
N SER A 96 -1.71 -8.47 19.56
CA SER A 96 -0.35 -8.54 20.12
C SER A 96 0.64 -7.63 19.39
N ILE A 97 0.34 -7.25 18.13
CA ILE A 97 1.19 -6.33 17.37
C ILE A 97 1.33 -4.95 18.04
N PHE A 98 0.37 -4.53 18.87
CA PHE A 98 0.45 -3.25 19.58
C PHE A 98 1.45 -3.28 20.73
N GLU A 99 1.81 -4.46 21.25
CA GLU A 99 2.82 -4.63 22.29
C GLU A 99 4.24 -4.36 21.76
N THR A 100 4.45 -4.62 20.47
CA THR A 100 5.74 -4.40 19.78
C THR A 100 6.00 -2.95 19.39
N GLY A 101 5.08 -2.04 19.74
CA GLY A 101 5.16 -0.61 19.44
C GLY A 101 4.60 -0.23 18.07
N VAL A 102 4.67 1.08 17.75
CA VAL A 102 3.96 1.65 16.58
C VAL A 102 4.71 1.51 15.25
N LEU A 103 6.00 1.15 15.29
CA LEU A 103 6.84 0.85 14.12
C LEU A 103 7.17 -0.64 14.07
N ASN A 104 6.14 -1.48 14.18
CA ASN A 104 6.25 -2.92 14.11
C ASN A 104 6.31 -3.45 12.67
N PHE A 105 6.51 -4.76 12.54
CA PHE A 105 6.58 -5.45 11.24
C PHE A 105 5.37 -5.18 10.33
N ALA A 106 4.15 -5.25 10.87
CA ALA A 106 2.92 -5.01 10.09
C ALA A 106 2.86 -3.55 9.57
N SER A 107 3.29 -2.58 10.38
CA SER A 107 3.35 -1.18 9.96
C SER A 107 4.38 -0.95 8.84
N LEU A 108 5.52 -1.65 8.89
CA LEU A 108 6.55 -1.60 7.85
C LEU A 108 6.06 -2.23 6.54
N LEU A 109 5.40 -3.38 6.61
CA LEU A 109 4.75 -4.00 5.46
C LEU A 109 3.73 -3.06 4.81
N GLY A 110 2.91 -2.40 5.63
CA GLY A 110 1.92 -1.43 5.15
C GLY A 110 2.55 -0.22 4.46
N ILE A 111 3.61 0.36 5.05
CA ILE A 111 4.38 1.46 4.45
C ILE A 111 5.00 1.04 3.12
N CYS A 112 5.69 -0.11 3.06
CA CYS A 112 6.33 -0.60 1.84
C CYS A 112 5.29 -0.86 0.73
N SER A 113 4.15 -1.46 1.08
CA SER A 113 3.05 -1.71 0.14
C SER A 113 2.45 -0.40 -0.38
N ALA A 114 2.26 0.59 0.50
CA ALA A 114 1.75 1.90 0.12
C ALA A 114 2.72 2.67 -0.78
N LEU A 115 4.03 2.55 -0.57
CA LEU A 115 5.05 3.11 -1.46
C LEU A 115 4.94 2.52 -2.86
N VAL A 116 4.88 1.19 -2.98
CA VAL A 116 4.73 0.51 -4.28
C VAL A 116 3.45 0.96 -4.97
N PHE A 117 2.32 0.94 -4.26
CA PHE A 117 1.03 1.35 -4.81
C PHE A 117 1.08 2.80 -5.29
N TYR A 118 1.58 3.72 -4.46
CA TYR A 118 1.72 5.13 -4.82
C TYR A 118 2.57 5.32 -6.07
N THR A 119 3.71 4.63 -6.17
CA THR A 119 4.59 4.74 -7.35
C THR A 119 3.86 4.29 -8.61
N VAL A 120 3.17 3.15 -8.57
CA VAL A 120 2.37 2.66 -9.70
C VAL A 120 1.26 3.64 -10.07
N ASP A 121 0.52 4.13 -9.07
CA ASP A 121 -0.58 5.08 -9.24
C ASP A 121 -0.12 6.39 -9.89
N GLN A 122 1.03 6.94 -9.47
CA GLN A 122 1.59 8.15 -10.06
C GLN A 122 2.09 7.93 -11.49
N LEU A 123 2.75 6.80 -11.78
CA LEU A 123 3.24 6.48 -13.12
C LEU A 123 2.08 6.36 -14.12
N LEU A 124 1.02 5.63 -13.73
CA LEU A 124 -0.17 5.51 -14.56
C LEU A 124 -0.92 6.84 -14.65
N GLY A 125 -1.06 7.56 -13.54
CA GLY A 125 -1.66 8.89 -13.53
C GLY A 125 -0.96 9.85 -14.49
N HIS A 126 0.38 9.80 -14.58
CA HIS A 126 1.11 10.57 -15.57
C HIS A 126 0.77 10.14 -17.01
N HIS A 127 0.80 8.83 -17.28
CA HIS A 127 0.47 8.27 -18.60
C HIS A 127 -0.93 8.65 -19.10
N PHE A 128 -1.95 8.56 -18.25
CA PHE A 128 -3.33 8.91 -18.59
C PHE A 128 -3.57 10.41 -18.78
N ASN A 129 -2.73 11.27 -18.20
CA ASN A 129 -2.84 12.72 -18.39
C ASN A 129 -2.05 13.22 -19.61
N THR A 130 -1.20 12.37 -20.21
CA THR A 130 -0.42 12.69 -21.42
C THR A 130 -1.07 12.19 -22.72
N LEU A 131 -2.12 11.37 -22.63
CA LEU A 131 -2.96 10.89 -23.73
C LEU A 131 -4.24 11.73 -23.84
#